data_AF-A5ATT1-F1
#
_entry.id   AF-A5ATT1-F1
#
_cell.length_a   1.000
_cell.length_b   1.000
_cell.length_c   1.000
_cell.angle_alpha   90.00
_cell.angle_beta   90.00
_cell.angle_gamma   90.00
#
_symmetry.space_group_name_H-M   'P 1'
#
loop_
_entity.id
_entity.type
_entity.pdbx_description
1 polymer ?
#
loop_
_entity_poly.entity_id
_entity_poly.type
_entity_poly.pdbx_seq_one_letter_code
_entity_poly.pdbx_strand_id
1 'polypeptide(L)'
;MRSAKFDIEKFSGKSDFGLWRVKMKALLVQQGLQDALKGEKDIPKTLSEKEKNDILEKAQSAIILSLGDKALREVSKETSAAAIWLKLEKLYMTKSLANRLYLKQRLYSF
;
A
#
# COMPACT_ATOMS: atom_id res chain seq x y z
N MET A 1 19.81 -16.83 -8.61
CA MET A 1 19.01 -15.64 -8.98
C MET A 1 19.19 -14.58 -7.90
N ARG A 2 19.65 -13.38 -8.23
CA ARG A 2 19.65 -12.26 -7.27
C ARG A 2 18.19 -11.86 -7.07
N SER A 3 17.58 -12.26 -5.95
CA SER A 3 16.40 -11.54 -5.45
C SER A 3 16.86 -10.10 -5.24
N ALA A 4 16.48 -9.20 -6.14
CA ALA A 4 16.62 -7.78 -5.91
C ALA A 4 15.81 -7.48 -4.65
N LYS A 5 16.52 -7.34 -3.53
CA LYS A 5 15.95 -6.86 -2.27
C LYS A 5 15.58 -5.41 -2.50
N PHE A 6 14.38 -5.18 -3.01
CA PHE A 6 13.81 -3.85 -2.99
C PHE A 6 13.47 -3.56 -1.54
N ASP A 7 14.42 -2.92 -0.84
CA ASP A 7 14.14 -2.32 0.45
C ASP A 7 13.17 -1.16 0.22
N ILE A 8 11.88 -1.47 0.20
CA ILE A 8 10.85 -0.46 0.37
C ILE A 8 11.01 0.05 1.79
N GLU A 9 11.44 1.30 1.89
CA GLU A 9 11.52 2.01 3.15
C GLU A 9 10.18 1.92 3.88
N LYS A 10 10.21 1.41 5.11
CA LYS A 10 8.98 1.14 5.88
C LYS A 10 8.19 2.42 6.08
N PHE A 11 6.89 2.37 5.80
CA PHE A 11 6.03 3.52 5.99
C PHE A 11 5.76 3.77 7.48
N SER A 12 6.44 4.75 8.05
CA SER A 12 6.33 5.11 9.47
C SER A 12 5.10 5.96 9.83
N GLY A 13 4.25 6.29 8.83
CA GLY A 13 3.12 7.20 8.99
C GLY A 13 3.46 8.69 8.89
N LYS A 14 4.74 9.06 8.93
CA LYS A 14 5.24 10.44 8.73
C LYS A 14 5.90 10.65 7.37
N SER A 15 6.36 9.58 6.73
CA SER A 15 6.99 9.61 5.40
C SER A 15 5.98 10.01 4.31
N ASP A 16 6.46 10.40 3.13
CA ASP A 16 5.57 10.72 2.00
C ASP A 16 4.83 9.46 1.55
N PHE A 17 3.55 9.37 1.93
CA PHE A 17 2.68 8.26 1.58
C PHE A 17 2.51 8.12 0.06
N GLY A 18 2.51 9.24 -0.69
CA GLY A 18 2.41 9.22 -2.14
C GLY A 18 3.60 8.50 -2.77
N LEU A 19 4.81 8.79 -2.29
CA LEU A 19 6.02 8.14 -2.77
C LEU A 19 6.07 6.65 -2.38
N TRP A 20 5.73 6.33 -1.13
CA TRP A 20 5.67 4.94 -0.67
C TRP A 20 4.64 4.13 -1.48
N ARG A 21 3.46 4.70 -1.74
CA ARG A 21 2.40 4.07 -2.53
C ARG A 21 2.87 3.73 -3.94
N VAL A 22 3.60 4.63 -4.60
CA VAL A 22 4.14 4.39 -5.96
C VAL A 22 5.16 3.25 -5.94
N LYS A 23 6.09 3.25 -4.97
CA LYS A 23 7.09 2.18 -4.81
C LYS A 23 6.43 0.83 -4.52
N MET A 24 5.43 0.82 -3.64
CA MET A 24 4.70 -0.39 -3.26
C MET A 24 3.88 -0.96 -4.41
N LYS A 25 3.21 -0.11 -5.19
CA LYS A 25 2.53 -0.53 -6.43
C LYS A 25 3.52 -1.14 -7.42
N ALA A 26 4.68 -0.51 -7.62
CA ALA A 26 5.70 -1.03 -8.54
C ALA A 26 6.19 -2.43 -8.12
N LEU A 27 6.40 -2.65 -6.82
CA LEU A 27 6.79 -3.97 -6.30
C LEU A 27 5.69 -5.02 -6.49
N LEU A 28 4.43 -4.67 -6.24
CA LEU A 28 3.31 -5.58 -6.46
C LEU A 28 3.13 -5.90 -7.94
N VAL A 29 3.33 -4.94 -8.85
CA VAL A 29 3.34 -5.18 -10.30
C VAL A 29 4.47 -6.13 -10.67
N GLN A 30 5.67 -5.91 -10.14
CA GLN A 30 6.83 -6.78 -10.39
C GLN A 30 6.61 -8.22 -9.90
N GLN A 31 5.88 -8.39 -8.80
CA GLN A 31 5.53 -9.70 -8.26
C GLN A 31 4.28 -10.31 -8.90
N GLY A 32 3.60 -9.61 -9.81
CA GLY A 32 2.33 -10.05 -10.40
C GLY A 32 1.14 -10.03 -9.43
N LEU A 33 1.24 -9.28 -8.34
CA LEU A 33 0.26 -9.21 -7.25
C LEU A 33 -0.62 -7.95 -7.31
N GLN A 34 -0.52 -7.13 -8.37
CA GLN A 34 -1.26 -5.87 -8.48
C GLN A 34 -2.78 -6.04 -8.43
N ASP A 35 -3.29 -7.18 -8.90
CA ASP A 35 -4.72 -7.46 -8.98
C ASP A 35 -5.33 -7.68 -7.58
N ALA A 36 -4.51 -8.11 -6.60
CA ALA A 36 -4.90 -8.22 -5.20
C ALA A 36 -5.31 -6.87 -4.59
N LEU A 37 -4.82 -5.74 -5.12
CA LEU A 37 -5.17 -4.41 -4.65
C LEU A 37 -6.53 -3.92 -5.16
N LYS A 38 -6.95 -4.38 -6.34
CA LYS A 38 -8.23 -4.00 -6.95
C LYS A 38 -9.40 -4.85 -6.46
N GLY A 39 -9.09 -5.99 -5.84
CA GLY A 39 -10.05 -6.91 -5.25
C GLY A 39 -10.28 -8.13 -6.11
N GLU A 40 -10.88 -9.15 -5.50
CA GLU A 40 -11.07 -10.51 -6.03
C GLU A 40 -11.73 -10.59 -7.42
N LYS A 41 -12.47 -9.53 -7.80
CA LYS A 41 -13.20 -9.43 -9.08
C LYS A 41 -12.30 -9.17 -10.30
N ASP A 42 -11.13 -8.58 -10.10
CA ASP A 42 -10.17 -8.27 -11.18
C ASP A 42 -9.04 -9.32 -11.28
N ILE A 43 -8.98 -10.28 -10.36
CA ILE A 43 -8.06 -11.43 -10.49
C ILE A 43 -8.56 -12.30 -11.66
N PRO A 44 -7.68 -12.74 -12.58
CA PRO A 44 -8.07 -13.57 -13.71
C PRO A 44 -8.96 -14.75 -13.27
N LYS A 45 -10.17 -14.84 -13.83
CA LYS A 45 -11.13 -15.93 -13.55
C LYS A 45 -10.56 -17.32 -13.87
N THR A 46 -9.47 -17.39 -14.63
CA THR A 46 -8.74 -18.59 -14.98
C THR A 46 -7.97 -19.23 -13.81
N LEU A 47 -7.74 -18.49 -12.71
CA LEU A 47 -7.02 -18.99 -11.54
C LEU A 47 -7.95 -19.68 -10.54
N SER A 48 -7.45 -20.74 -9.91
CA SER A 48 -8.16 -21.47 -8.86
C SER A 48 -8.37 -20.60 -7.61
N GLU A 49 -9.44 -20.82 -6.84
CA GLU A 49 -9.69 -20.09 -5.57
C GLU A 49 -8.49 -20.14 -4.62
N LYS A 50 -7.76 -21.26 -4.60
CA LYS A 50 -6.51 -21.39 -3.82
C LYS A 50 -5.41 -20.44 -4.29
N GLU A 51 -5.22 -20.30 -5.60
CA GLU A 51 -4.22 -19.41 -6.18
C GLU A 51 -4.60 -17.93 -5.96
N LYS A 52 -5.90 -17.63 -6.04
CA LYS A 52 -6.42 -16.29 -5.72
C LYS A 52 -6.14 -15.92 -4.26
N ASN A 53 -6.42 -16.83 -3.33
CA ASN A 53 -6.12 -16.61 -1.91
C ASN A 53 -4.62 -16.47 -1.65
N ASP A 54 -3.78 -17.28 -2.28
CA ASP A 54 -2.32 -17.18 -2.15
C ASP A 54 -1.79 -15.83 -2.66
N ILE A 55 -2.33 -15.31 -3.78
CA ILE A 55 -2.01 -13.98 -4.31
C ILE A 55 -2.45 -12.88 -3.34
N LEU A 56 -3.65 -12.98 -2.77
CA LEU A 56 -4.17 -12.02 -1.78
C LEU A 56 -3.34 -12.01 -0.50
N GLU A 57 -3.00 -13.19 0.04
CA GLU A 57 -2.18 -13.32 1.25
C GLU A 57 -0.76 -12.83 1.04
N LYS A 58 -0.14 -13.11 -0.11
CA LYS A 58 1.18 -12.58 -0.47
C LYS A 58 1.17 -11.06 -0.58
N ALA A 59 0.16 -10.49 -1.24
CA ALA A 59 0.01 -9.04 -1.34
C ALA A 59 -0.20 -8.40 0.04
N GLN A 60 -1.06 -8.99 0.87
CA GLN A 60 -1.30 -8.56 2.24
C GLN A 60 -0.01 -8.57 3.06
N SER A 61 0.74 -9.67 3.01
CA SER A 61 2.00 -9.82 3.71
C SER A 61 3.03 -8.79 3.23
N ALA A 62 3.15 -8.57 1.92
CA ALA A 62 4.05 -7.56 1.37
C ALA A 62 3.69 -6.13 1.85
N ILE A 63 2.40 -5.80 1.91
CA ILE A 63 1.92 -4.52 2.44
C ILE A 63 2.28 -4.41 3.93
N ILE A 64 1.93 -5.40 4.74
CA ILE A 64 2.20 -5.39 6.19
C ILE A 64 3.71 -5.24 6.47
N LEU A 65 4.56 -5.98 5.75
CA LEU A 65 6.02 -5.92 5.92
C LEU A 65 6.64 -4.57 5.52
N SER A 66 5.98 -3.83 4.63
CA SER A 66 6.40 -2.49 4.20
C SER A 66 5.80 -1.36 5.03
N LEU A 67 4.96 -1.67 6.04
CA LEU A 67 4.45 -0.72 7.02
C LEU A 67 5.32 -0.71 8.29
N GLY A 68 5.43 0.46 8.92
CA GLY A 68 5.97 0.61 10.27
C GLY A 68 4.89 0.46 11.35
N ASP A 69 5.31 0.32 12.62
CA ASP A 69 4.43 -0.02 13.75
C ASP A 69 3.21 0.90 13.91
N LYS A 70 3.38 2.20 13.61
CA LYS A 70 2.28 3.17 13.66
C LYS A 70 1.20 2.89 12.63
N ALA A 71 1.60 2.63 11.38
CA ALA A 71 0.65 2.33 10.31
C ALA A 71 0.03 0.94 10.52
N LEU A 72 0.81 -0.03 11.02
CA LEU A 72 0.31 -1.35 11.40
C LEU A 72 -0.81 -1.27 12.44
N ARG A 73 -0.66 -0.43 13.47
CA ARG A 73 -1.70 -0.23 14.49
C ARG A 73 -3.02 0.27 13.89
N GLU A 74 -2.95 1.15 12.89
CA GLU A 74 -4.13 1.71 12.21
C GLU A 74 -4.84 0.69 11.30
N VAL A 75 -4.07 -0.21 10.65
CA VAL A 75 -4.62 -1.22 9.74
C VAL A 75 -4.88 -2.58 10.40
N SER A 76 -4.49 -2.77 11.67
CA SER A 76 -4.65 -4.03 12.42
C SER A 76 -6.07 -4.59 12.49
N LYS A 77 -7.08 -3.75 12.22
CA LYS A 77 -8.49 -4.14 12.20
C LYS A 77 -8.95 -4.72 10.86
N GLU A 78 -8.18 -4.54 9.79
CA GLU A 78 -8.54 -5.00 8.44
C GLU A 78 -7.87 -6.33 8.12
N THR A 79 -8.63 -7.29 7.61
CA THR A 79 -8.16 -8.66 7.32
C THR A 79 -7.83 -8.91 5.86
N SER A 80 -8.13 -7.97 4.95
CA SER A 80 -7.93 -8.12 3.50
C SER A 80 -6.93 -7.11 2.95
N ALA A 81 -6.08 -7.53 2.01
CA ALA A 81 -5.12 -6.67 1.31
C ALA A 81 -5.77 -5.41 0.74
N ALA A 82 -6.93 -5.55 0.08
CA ALA A 82 -7.67 -4.44 -0.51
C ALA A 82 -8.23 -3.48 0.57
N ALA A 83 -8.73 -4.02 1.68
CA ALA A 83 -9.25 -3.23 2.80
C ALA A 83 -8.12 -2.44 3.49
N ILE A 84 -6.98 -3.07 3.74
CA ILE A 84 -5.77 -2.43 4.27
C ILE A 84 -5.34 -1.30 3.32
N TRP A 85 -5.28 -1.58 2.01
CA TRP A 85 -4.88 -0.60 1.00
C TRP A 85 -5.80 0.62 0.96
N LEU A 86 -7.12 0.40 0.88
CA LEU A 86 -8.11 1.48 0.87
C LEU A 86 -8.08 2.32 2.14
N LYS A 87 -7.88 1.68 3.30
CA LYS A 87 -7.78 2.38 4.58
C LYS A 87 -6.53 3.25 4.67
N LEU A 88 -5.40 2.75 4.20
CA LEU A 88 -4.16 3.53 4.08
C LEU A 88 -4.37 4.73 3.15
N GLU A 89 -5.00 4.54 2.00
CA GLU A 89 -5.33 5.64 1.09
C GLU A 89 -6.24 6.66 1.79
N LYS A 90 -7.30 6.22 2.48
CA LYS A 90 -8.20 7.14 3.19
C LYS A 90 -7.49 7.93 4.29
N LEU A 91 -6.65 7.29 5.10
CA LEU A 91 -5.98 7.90 6.25
C LEU A 91 -4.82 8.82 5.85
N TYR A 92 -4.02 8.41 4.87
CA TYR A 92 -2.77 9.09 4.54
C TYR A 92 -2.83 9.89 3.25
N MET A 93 -3.78 9.63 2.34
CA MET A 93 -4.00 10.49 1.18
C MET A 93 -4.69 11.80 1.57
N THR A 94 -5.66 11.76 2.49
CA THR A 94 -6.26 12.98 3.07
C THR A 94 -5.23 13.82 3.84
N LYS A 95 -4.41 13.19 4.68
CA LYS A 95 -3.33 13.87 5.41
C LYS A 95 -2.25 14.44 4.49
N SER A 96 -1.87 13.74 3.42
CA SER A 96 -0.87 14.25 2.48
C SER A 96 -1.40 15.39 1.61
N LEU A 97 -2.69 15.35 1.21
CA LEU A 97 -3.35 16.48 0.52
C LEU A 97 -3.47 17.69 1.45
N ALA A 98 -3.93 17.50 2.68
CA ALA A 98 -4.00 18.55 3.69
C ALA A 98 -2.62 19.12 4.01
N ASN A 99 -1.59 18.27 4.16
CA ASN A 99 -0.20 18.72 4.36
C ASN A 99 0.33 19.49 3.15
N ARG A 100 0.08 19.02 1.91
CA ARG A 100 0.49 19.75 0.69
C ARG A 100 -0.20 21.10 0.59
N LEU A 101 -1.49 21.18 0.91
CA LEU A 101 -2.24 22.44 0.91
C LEU A 101 -1.72 23.40 1.98
N TYR A 102 -1.49 22.89 3.20
CA TYR A 102 -0.92 23.66 4.31
C TYR A 102 0.48 24.19 3.99
N LEU A 103 1.34 23.36 3.38
CA LEU A 103 2.68 23.78 2.94
C LEU A 103 2.59 24.84 1.85
N LYS A 104 1.65 24.73 0.90
CA LYS A 104 1.39 25.77 -0.10
C LYS A 104 0.92 27.07 0.56
N GLN A 105 -0.06 27.02 1.46
CA GLN A 105 -0.53 28.22 2.17
C GLN A 105 0.61 28.93 2.92
N ARG A 106 1.49 28.20 3.62
CA ARG A 106 2.69 28.81 4.26
C ARG A 106 3.69 29.42 3.29
N LEU A 107 3.77 28.92 2.05
CA LEU A 107 4.65 29.47 1.01
C LEU A 107 4.05 30.70 0.32
N TYR A 108 2.72 30.82 0.27
CA TYR A 108 2.02 31.95 -0.32
C TYR A 108 1.60 33.03 0.70
N SER A 109 1.73 32.76 2.00
CA SER A 109 1.69 33.80 3.04
C SER A 109 3.06 34.45 3.17
N PHE A 110 3.36 35.36 2.25
CA PHE A 110 4.42 36.35 2.36
C PHE A 110 3.82 37.74 2.21
#